data_AF-A0A838U6T3-F1
#
_entry.id   AF-A0A838U6T3-F1
#
_cell.length_a   1.000
_cell.length_b   1.000
_cell.length_c   1.000
_cell.angle_alpha   90.00
_cell.angle_beta   90.00
_cell.angle_gamma   90.00
#
_symmetry.space_group_name_H-M   'P 1'
#
loop_
_entity.id
_entity.type
_entity.pdbx_description
1 polymer ?
#
loop_
_entity_poly.entity_id
_entity_poly.type
_entity_poly.pdbx_seq_one_letter_code
_entity_poly.pdbx_strand_id
1 'polypeptide(L)'
;MKEKKVVFKRYVQNQPTLLLPSLDELVPERHPVRVVNEVLERIDIGALERSYNGGGASSYHPRMLLKVLVYAYLKNIYSSRKIEQALCENVHFMWLAGGAKPDHNTISDFRSKRLKEHLKKVFNHVVVRGPCHKAADDRILQRSPNLIRHRQKIKQLLESDEGLEKRRQRWKVEAVFGNIKQNKGFRRFMLRGLEKVTTEIGLIAIAHNLQRFSLNPAI
;
A
#
# COMPACT_ATOMS: atom_id res chain seq x y z
N MET A 1 -10.61 18.42 -55.15
CA MET A 1 -10.43 17.62 -53.92
C MET A 1 -11.65 17.82 -53.03
N LYS A 2 -12.35 16.76 -52.59
CA LYS A 2 -13.47 16.91 -51.64
C LYS A 2 -12.92 17.16 -50.24
N GLU A 3 -13.20 18.32 -49.66
CA GLU A 3 -12.90 18.59 -48.25
C GLU A 3 -13.65 17.58 -47.37
N LYS A 4 -12.91 16.76 -46.63
CA LYS A 4 -13.50 15.84 -45.64
C LYS A 4 -13.94 16.65 -44.43
N LYS A 5 -15.24 16.84 -44.27
CA LYS A 5 -15.83 17.49 -43.10
C LYS A 5 -15.66 16.59 -41.87
N VAL A 6 -14.94 17.07 -40.86
CA VAL A 6 -14.76 16.36 -39.59
C VAL A 6 -16.07 16.40 -38.80
N VAL A 7 -16.55 15.25 -38.35
CA VAL A 7 -17.74 15.12 -37.48
C VAL A 7 -17.26 14.88 -36.05
N PHE A 8 -17.58 15.80 -35.14
CA PHE A 8 -17.27 15.68 -33.73
C PHE A 8 -18.35 14.92 -32.97
N LYS A 9 -17.96 14.23 -31.89
CA LYS A 9 -18.92 13.68 -30.92
C LYS A 9 -19.62 14.84 -30.20
N ARG A 10 -20.86 14.59 -29.76
CA ARG A 10 -21.66 15.55 -28.99
C ARG A 10 -20.93 15.91 -27.68
N TYR A 11 -20.74 17.21 -27.43
CA TYR A 11 -20.06 17.75 -26.25
C TYR A 11 -21.07 18.38 -25.28
N VAL A 12 -21.49 17.62 -24.26
CA VAL A 12 -22.47 18.05 -23.26
C VAL A 12 -21.96 17.63 -21.88
N GLN A 13 -21.70 18.59 -21.00
CA GLN A 13 -21.19 18.34 -19.64
C GLN A 13 -22.30 17.83 -18.71
N ASN A 14 -23.50 18.38 -18.83
CA ASN A 14 -24.64 18.07 -17.97
C ASN A 14 -25.49 16.92 -18.53
N GLN A 15 -24.85 15.86 -19.02
CA GLN A 15 -25.58 14.74 -19.61
C GLN A 15 -26.31 13.96 -18.50
N PRO A 16 -27.65 13.89 -18.52
CA PRO A 16 -28.39 13.13 -17.53
C PRO A 16 -28.11 11.63 -17.74
N THR A 17 -27.83 10.92 -16.65
CA THR A 17 -27.70 9.46 -16.64
C THR A 17 -28.86 8.90 -15.84
N LEU A 18 -29.56 7.90 -16.39
CA LEU A 18 -30.78 7.34 -15.77
C LEU A 18 -30.49 6.59 -14.47
N LEU A 19 -29.34 5.91 -14.38
CA LEU A 19 -28.84 5.22 -13.19
C LEU A 19 -27.40 5.63 -12.92
N LEU A 20 -27.05 5.85 -11.66
CA LEU A 20 -25.67 6.10 -11.28
C LEU A 20 -24.88 4.79 -11.41
N PRO A 21 -23.77 4.75 -12.18
CA PRO A 21 -22.92 3.57 -12.23
C PRO A 21 -22.35 3.29 -10.84
N SER A 22 -22.24 2.01 -10.49
CA SER A 22 -21.63 1.64 -9.21
C SER A 22 -20.15 2.04 -9.18
N LEU A 23 -19.60 2.29 -7.99
CA LEU A 23 -18.16 2.56 -7.86
C LEU A 23 -17.30 1.42 -8.41
N ASP A 24 -17.82 0.18 -8.39
CA ASP A 24 -17.11 -0.98 -8.92
C ASP A 24 -17.03 -0.95 -10.46
N GLU A 25 -18.11 -0.57 -11.14
CA GLU A 25 -18.13 -0.40 -12.60
C GLU A 25 -17.18 0.71 -13.08
N LEU A 26 -17.00 1.76 -12.27
CA LEU A 26 -16.10 2.86 -12.60
C LEU A 26 -14.62 2.51 -12.44
N VAL A 27 -14.29 1.39 -11.78
CA VAL A 27 -12.91 0.96 -11.53
C VAL A 27 -12.58 -0.24 -12.43
N PRO A 28 -11.65 -0.10 -13.40
CA PRO A 28 -11.27 -1.21 -14.28
C PRO A 28 -10.78 -2.43 -13.51
N GLU A 29 -11.09 -3.63 -14.00
CA GLU A 29 -10.70 -4.91 -13.37
C GLU A 29 -9.18 -5.05 -13.18
N ARG A 30 -8.39 -4.55 -14.13
CA ARG A 30 -6.92 -4.62 -14.09
C ARG A 30 -6.27 -3.43 -13.38
N HIS A 31 -7.04 -2.60 -12.68
CA HIS A 31 -6.51 -1.41 -12.03
C HIS A 31 -5.72 -1.78 -10.75
N PRO A 32 -4.55 -1.15 -10.48
CA PRO A 32 -3.71 -1.46 -9.31
C PRO A 32 -4.42 -1.38 -7.96
N VAL A 33 -5.50 -0.59 -7.86
CA VAL A 33 -6.30 -0.46 -6.64
C VAL A 33 -6.92 -1.79 -6.20
N ARG A 34 -7.29 -2.66 -7.15
CA ARG A 34 -7.86 -3.98 -6.86
C ARG A 34 -6.82 -4.93 -6.29
N VAL A 35 -5.59 -4.90 -6.81
CA VAL A 35 -4.45 -5.64 -6.24
C VAL A 35 -4.17 -5.20 -4.80
N VAL A 36 -4.18 -3.89 -4.53
CA VAL A 36 -4.01 -3.38 -3.17
C VAL A 36 -5.13 -3.89 -2.25
N ASN A 37 -6.38 -3.84 -2.71
CA ASN A 37 -7.52 -4.35 -1.95
C ASN A 37 -7.36 -5.84 -1.63
N GLU A 38 -7.09 -6.69 -2.63
CA GLU A 38 -6.93 -8.14 -2.47
C GLU A 38 -5.79 -8.52 -1.53
N VAL A 39 -4.62 -7.87 -1.66
CA VAL A 39 -3.47 -8.17 -0.81
C VAL A 39 -3.74 -7.78 0.63
N LEU A 40 -4.30 -6.58 0.86
CA LEU A 40 -4.57 -6.10 2.22
C LEU A 40 -5.73 -6.85 2.90
N GLU A 41 -6.63 -7.47 2.13
CA GLU A 41 -7.72 -8.25 2.69
C GLU A 41 -7.31 -9.58 3.31
N ARG A 42 -6.17 -10.10 2.88
CA ARG A 42 -5.58 -11.34 3.41
C ARG A 42 -4.72 -11.11 4.65
N ILE A 43 -4.55 -9.87 5.09
CA ILE A 43 -3.71 -9.53 6.23
C ILE A 43 -4.52 -9.65 7.52
N ASP A 44 -4.00 -10.40 8.50
CA ASP A 44 -4.56 -10.39 9.85
C ASP A 44 -4.35 -9.02 10.50
N ILE A 45 -5.46 -8.39 10.85
CA ILE A 45 -5.52 -7.11 11.55
C ILE A 45 -6.28 -7.22 12.88
N GLY A 46 -6.56 -8.43 13.37
CA GLY A 46 -7.34 -8.62 14.60
C GLY A 46 -6.71 -7.95 15.82
N ALA A 47 -5.37 -7.88 15.88
CA ALA A 47 -4.68 -7.12 16.92
C ALA A 47 -4.92 -5.60 16.81
N LEU A 48 -5.02 -5.06 15.59
CA LEU A 48 -5.30 -3.66 15.35
C LEU A 48 -6.77 -3.33 15.67
N GLU A 49 -7.71 -4.21 15.29
CA GLU A 49 -9.13 -4.07 15.63
C GLU A 49 -9.37 -4.07 17.13
N ARG A 50 -8.72 -4.97 17.88
CA ARG A 50 -8.79 -5.00 19.36
C ARG A 50 -8.22 -3.75 20.04
N SER A 51 -7.42 -2.95 19.35
CA SER A 51 -6.90 -1.69 19.90
C SER A 51 -7.94 -0.55 19.90
N TYR A 52 -9.09 -0.76 19.24
CA TYR A 52 -10.21 0.16 19.26
C TYR A 52 -11.10 -0.15 20.45
N ASN A 53 -11.31 0.87 21.27
CA ASN A 53 -12.23 0.77 22.40
C ASN A 53 -13.65 1.00 21.90
N GLY A 54 -14.60 0.29 22.49
CA GLY A 54 -16.02 0.60 22.34
C GLY A 54 -16.42 1.83 23.16
N GLY A 55 -17.59 2.40 22.84
CA GLY A 55 -18.18 3.55 23.51
C GLY A 55 -17.93 4.87 22.77
N GLY A 56 -18.98 5.68 22.62
CA GLY A 56 -18.95 6.95 21.87
C GLY A 56 -19.30 6.80 20.39
N ALA A 57 -18.80 7.72 19.56
CA ALA A 57 -19.04 7.73 18.12
C ALA A 57 -18.42 6.51 17.42
N SER A 58 -19.07 6.04 16.34
CA SER A 58 -18.57 4.91 15.55
C SER A 58 -17.20 5.24 14.95
N SER A 59 -16.26 4.31 15.10
CA SER A 59 -14.95 4.42 14.48
C SER A 59 -14.96 3.84 13.08
N TYR A 60 -14.19 4.44 12.17
CA TYR A 60 -13.91 3.85 10.87
C TYR A 60 -13.16 2.52 11.00
N HIS A 61 -13.48 1.59 10.12
CA HIS A 61 -12.84 0.28 10.13
C HIS A 61 -11.32 0.40 9.87
N PRO A 62 -10.43 -0.16 10.72
CA PRO A 62 -8.98 0.01 10.58
C PRO A 62 -8.44 -0.56 9.26
N ARG A 63 -9.05 -1.63 8.75
CA ARG A 63 -8.78 -2.19 7.40
C ARG A 63 -8.96 -1.16 6.29
N MET A 64 -10.06 -0.41 6.33
CA MET A 64 -10.37 0.61 5.33
C MET A 64 -9.32 1.74 5.39
N LEU A 65 -9.01 2.22 6.60
CA LEU A 65 -7.98 3.24 6.79
C LEU A 65 -6.60 2.77 6.32
N LEU A 66 -6.26 1.49 6.56
CA LEU A 66 -5.02 0.89 6.07
C LEU A 66 -4.96 0.85 4.54
N LYS A 67 -6.04 0.42 3.88
CA LYS A 67 -6.14 0.40 2.41
C LYS A 67 -5.95 1.78 1.80
N VAL A 68 -6.71 2.76 2.30
CA VAL A 68 -6.64 4.15 1.84
C VAL A 68 -5.22 4.69 2.02
N LEU A 69 -4.60 4.44 3.17
CA LEU A 69 -3.27 4.96 3.46
C LEU A 69 -2.19 4.32 2.59
N VAL A 70 -2.21 3.00 2.42
CA VAL A 70 -1.25 2.29 1.56
C VAL A 70 -1.41 2.71 0.10
N TYR A 71 -2.65 2.83 -0.39
CA TYR A 71 -2.93 3.28 -1.75
C TYR A 71 -2.51 4.74 -1.98
N ALA A 72 -2.69 5.60 -0.98
CA ALA A 72 -2.20 6.97 -1.03
C ALA A 72 -0.67 7.02 -1.24
N TYR A 73 0.07 6.20 -0.49
CA TYR A 73 1.53 6.10 -0.63
C TYR A 73 1.95 5.46 -1.97
N LEU A 74 1.12 4.57 -2.54
CA LEU A 74 1.33 4.04 -3.89
C LEU A 74 1.17 5.14 -4.96
N LYS A 75 0.23 6.06 -4.78
CA LYS A 75 -0.01 7.23 -5.65
C LYS A 75 0.82 8.46 -5.29
N ASN A 76 1.78 8.34 -4.37
CA ASN A 76 2.66 9.42 -3.91
C ASN A 76 1.91 10.59 -3.22
N ILE A 77 0.76 10.32 -2.61
CA ILE A 77 -0.04 11.27 -1.83
C ILE A 77 0.22 11.01 -0.34
N TYR A 78 1.03 11.86 0.30
CA TYR A 78 1.44 11.65 1.70
C TYR A 78 0.74 12.56 2.71
N SER A 79 0.22 13.71 2.27
CA SER A 79 -0.46 14.67 3.15
C SER A 79 -1.85 14.15 3.52
N SER A 80 -2.18 14.05 4.81
CA SER A 80 -3.51 13.60 5.25
C SER A 80 -4.65 14.44 4.67
N ARG A 81 -4.44 15.76 4.51
CA ARG A 81 -5.42 16.66 3.87
C ARG A 81 -5.61 16.36 2.38
N LYS A 82 -4.54 15.99 1.68
CA LYS A 82 -4.64 15.57 0.27
C LYS A 82 -5.31 14.21 0.13
N ILE A 83 -5.14 13.32 1.11
CA ILE A 83 -5.82 12.01 1.14
C ILE A 83 -7.32 12.22 1.37
N GLU A 84 -7.69 13.08 2.32
CA GLU A 84 -9.08 13.51 2.54
C GLU A 84 -9.70 14.10 1.28
N GLN A 85 -9.00 15.01 0.58
CA GLN A 85 -9.46 15.52 -0.71
C GLN A 85 -9.64 14.40 -1.75
N ALA A 86 -8.67 13.47 -1.85
CA ALA A 86 -8.75 12.36 -2.78
C ALA A 86 -9.93 11.41 -2.49
N LEU A 87 -10.33 11.24 -1.23
CA LEU A 87 -11.53 10.48 -0.85
C LEU A 87 -12.82 11.15 -1.34
N CYS A 88 -12.80 12.46 -1.57
CA CYS A 88 -13.94 13.22 -2.08
C CYS A 88 -13.98 13.35 -3.61
N GLU A 89 -12.84 13.24 -4.29
CA GLU A 89 -12.72 13.55 -5.72
C GLU A 89 -12.32 12.35 -6.59
N ASN A 90 -11.66 11.34 -6.01
CA ASN A 90 -11.07 10.24 -6.78
C ASN A 90 -11.83 8.92 -6.56
N VAL A 91 -12.38 8.38 -7.65
CA VAL A 91 -13.19 7.16 -7.64
C VAL A 91 -12.46 5.95 -7.04
N HIS A 92 -11.14 5.83 -7.19
CA HIS A 92 -10.38 4.71 -6.63
C HIS A 92 -10.30 4.78 -5.10
N PHE A 93 -10.20 5.99 -4.55
CA PHE A 93 -10.24 6.20 -3.10
C PHE A 93 -11.64 5.98 -2.55
N MET A 94 -12.66 6.48 -3.26
CA MET A 94 -14.07 6.24 -2.91
C MET A 94 -14.39 4.74 -2.89
N TRP A 95 -13.95 4.00 -3.90
CA TRP A 95 -14.16 2.54 -3.99
C TRP A 95 -13.46 1.80 -2.84
N LEU A 96 -12.18 2.11 -2.56
CA LEU A 96 -11.46 1.50 -1.42
C LEU A 96 -12.10 1.80 -0.07
N ALA A 97 -12.65 3.00 0.08
CA ALA A 97 -13.31 3.43 1.31
C ALA A 97 -14.78 2.99 1.41
N GLY A 98 -15.34 2.40 0.35
CA GLY A 98 -16.77 2.09 0.27
C GLY A 98 -17.65 3.35 0.40
N GLY A 99 -17.17 4.50 -0.09
CA GLY A 99 -17.85 5.79 0.03
C GLY A 99 -17.63 6.52 1.36
N ALA A 100 -16.97 5.90 2.35
CA ALA A 100 -16.60 6.56 3.60
C ALA A 100 -15.60 7.70 3.37
N LYS A 101 -15.74 8.80 4.13
CA LYS A 101 -14.92 10.00 4.01
C LYS A 101 -14.29 10.37 5.36
N PRO A 102 -13.28 9.60 5.83
CA PRO A 102 -12.55 9.97 7.02
C PRO A 102 -11.82 11.30 6.82
N ASP A 103 -11.87 12.15 7.84
CA ASP A 103 -11.19 13.44 7.83
C ASP A 103 -9.67 13.31 7.95
N HIS A 104 -8.94 14.40 7.71
CA HIS A 104 -7.48 14.36 7.80
C HIS A 104 -6.97 14.02 9.20
N ASN A 105 -7.74 14.33 10.26
CA ASN A 105 -7.36 14.03 11.64
C ASN A 105 -7.41 12.54 11.90
N THR A 106 -8.48 11.87 11.49
CA THR A 106 -8.64 10.41 11.55
C THR A 106 -7.49 9.71 10.84
N ILE A 107 -7.16 10.16 9.62
CA ILE A 107 -6.06 9.58 8.83
C ILE A 107 -4.71 9.79 9.52
N SER A 108 -4.48 11.00 10.04
CA SER A 108 -3.23 11.33 10.75
C SER A 108 -3.07 10.54 12.05
N ASP A 109 -4.14 10.39 12.82
CA ASP A 109 -4.15 9.65 14.08
C ASP A 109 -3.97 8.15 13.87
N PHE A 110 -4.65 7.59 12.86
CA PHE A 110 -4.44 6.20 12.46
C PHE A 110 -2.98 5.93 12.09
N ARG A 111 -2.41 6.78 11.22
CA ARG A 111 -1.03 6.67 10.77
C ARG A 111 -0.02 6.80 11.91
N SER A 112 -0.22 7.76 12.82
CA SER A 112 0.80 8.16 13.80
C SER A 112 0.70 7.46 15.15
N LYS A 113 -0.49 7.01 15.55
CA LYS A 113 -0.75 6.40 16.87
C LYS A 113 -1.00 4.90 16.75
N ARG A 114 -1.95 4.49 15.91
CA ARG A 114 -2.49 3.11 15.89
C ARG A 114 -1.62 2.13 15.09
N LEU A 115 -1.07 2.59 13.96
CA LEU A 115 -0.36 1.71 13.03
C LEU A 115 1.04 1.30 13.50
N LYS A 116 1.66 2.05 14.43
CA LYS A 116 3.05 1.89 14.89
C LYS A 116 3.42 0.45 15.24
N GLU A 117 2.61 -0.22 16.07
CA GLU A 117 2.92 -1.54 16.61
C GLU A 117 2.62 -2.68 15.63
N HIS A 118 1.66 -2.44 14.72
CA HIS A 118 1.13 -3.44 13.81
C HIS A 118 1.83 -3.45 12.45
N LEU A 119 2.50 -2.37 12.08
CA LEU A 119 3.11 -2.22 10.77
C LEU A 119 4.13 -3.31 10.43
N LYS A 120 4.93 -3.76 11.41
CA LYS A 120 5.90 -4.84 11.18
C LYS A 120 5.22 -6.13 10.73
N LYS A 121 4.05 -6.45 11.30
CA LYS A 121 3.26 -7.64 10.90
C LYS A 121 2.70 -7.48 9.49
N VAL A 122 2.11 -6.32 9.20
CA VAL A 122 1.58 -5.97 7.86
C VAL A 122 2.68 -6.06 6.80
N PHE A 123 3.85 -5.45 7.07
CA PHE A 123 4.99 -5.47 6.17
C PHE A 123 5.50 -6.89 5.91
N ASN A 124 5.65 -7.71 6.96
CA ASN A 124 6.09 -9.09 6.82
C ASN A 124 5.13 -9.91 5.95
N HIS A 125 3.81 -9.71 6.08
CA HIS A 125 2.86 -10.36 5.18
C HIS A 125 3.02 -9.91 3.73
N VAL A 126 3.16 -8.62 3.46
CA VAL A 126 3.34 -8.12 2.08
C VAL A 126 4.65 -8.63 1.45
N VAL A 127 5.72 -8.78 2.23
CA VAL A 127 7.02 -9.25 1.73
C VAL A 127 7.08 -10.77 1.59
N VAL A 128 6.57 -11.51 2.59
CA VAL A 128 6.71 -12.98 2.67
C VAL A 128 5.57 -13.69 1.94
N ARG A 129 4.35 -13.14 1.98
CA ARG A 129 3.15 -13.66 1.28
C ARG A 129 2.87 -12.86 0.00
N GLY A 130 3.89 -12.74 -0.85
CA GLY A 130 3.65 -12.39 -2.26
C GLY A 130 2.62 -13.34 -2.90
N PRO A 131 2.03 -12.99 -4.05
CA PRO A 131 0.92 -13.74 -4.68
C PRO A 131 1.20 -15.24 -4.89
N CYS A 132 2.46 -15.66 -4.85
CA CYS A 132 2.96 -17.02 -5.06
C CYS A 132 3.04 -17.91 -3.79
N HIS A 133 2.31 -17.61 -2.69
CA HIS A 133 2.20 -18.54 -1.53
C HIS A 133 0.74 -18.78 -1.10
N LYS A 134 0.23 -19.99 -1.35
CA LYS A 134 -1.14 -20.46 -1.06
C LYS A 134 -1.38 -20.94 0.39
N ALA A 135 -0.58 -20.53 1.38
CA ALA A 135 -0.67 -21.11 2.72
C ALA A 135 -1.57 -20.29 3.67
N ALA A 136 -2.58 -20.95 4.24
CA ALA A 136 -3.73 -20.38 4.94
C ALA A 136 -3.59 -20.22 6.47
N ASP A 137 -2.40 -20.40 7.06
CA ASP A 137 -2.32 -20.52 8.53
C ASP A 137 -1.31 -19.59 9.22
N ASP A 138 -1.66 -19.24 10.47
CA ASP A 138 -0.91 -18.38 11.38
C ASP A 138 0.25 -19.17 12.01
N ARG A 139 1.46 -18.91 11.53
CA ARG A 139 2.65 -19.52 12.11
C ARG A 139 3.05 -18.80 13.40
N ILE A 140 3.00 -19.52 14.51
CA ILE A 140 3.66 -19.15 15.77
C ILE A 140 5.17 -19.02 15.49
N LEU A 141 5.74 -17.86 15.83
CA LEU A 141 7.15 -17.55 15.63
C LEU A 141 8.00 -18.30 16.66
N GLN A 142 8.28 -19.58 16.42
CA GLN A 142 9.22 -20.34 17.25
C GLN A 142 10.67 -20.03 16.85
N ARG A 143 11.49 -19.68 17.84
CA ARG A 143 12.92 -19.43 17.64
C ARG A 143 13.59 -20.79 17.35
N SER A 144 13.92 -21.04 16.08
CA SER A 144 14.48 -22.33 15.67
C SER A 144 15.78 -22.65 16.45
N PRO A 145 15.91 -23.87 17.03
CA PRO A 145 17.15 -24.33 17.64
C PRO A 145 18.34 -24.30 16.67
N ASN A 146 18.07 -24.30 15.36
CA ASN A 146 19.07 -24.28 14.29
C ASN A 146 19.65 -22.89 13.99
N LEU A 147 19.40 -21.86 14.80
CA LEU A 147 19.83 -20.49 14.52
C LEU A 147 21.35 -20.38 14.23
N ILE A 148 22.17 -21.13 14.96
CA ILE A 148 23.63 -21.17 14.77
C ILE A 148 23.96 -21.76 13.40
N ARG A 149 23.35 -22.89 13.04
CA ARG A 149 23.50 -23.54 11.73
C ARG A 149 23.06 -22.64 10.59
N HIS A 150 21.93 -21.94 10.74
CA HIS A 150 21.46 -20.98 9.73
C HIS A 150 22.41 -19.79 9.58
N ARG A 151 22.97 -19.24 10.67
CA ARG A 151 23.97 -18.17 10.61
C ARG A 151 25.25 -18.63 9.90
N GLN A 152 25.74 -19.83 10.20
CA GLN A 152 26.90 -20.42 9.51
C GLN A 152 26.63 -20.59 8.02
N LYS A 153 25.45 -21.11 7.66
CA LYS A 153 25.05 -21.30 6.26
C LYS A 153 24.88 -19.97 5.53
N ILE A 154 24.30 -18.94 6.17
CA ILE A 154 24.22 -17.58 5.62
C ILE A 154 25.61 -17.00 5.40
N LYS A 155 26.54 -17.19 6.35
CA LYS A 155 27.93 -16.72 6.20
C LYS A 155 28.60 -17.38 4.99
N GLN A 156 28.50 -18.71 4.88
CA GLN A 156 29.02 -19.46 3.72
C GLN A 156 28.39 -18.99 2.39
N LEU A 157 27.07 -18.77 2.34
CA LEU A 157 26.38 -18.26 1.14
C LEU A 157 26.73 -16.81 0.81
N LEU A 158 27.15 -16.01 1.80
CA LEU A 158 27.61 -14.63 1.57
C LEU A 158 29.07 -14.57 1.13
N GLU A 159 29.85 -15.61 1.42
CA GLU A 159 31.26 -15.79 1.07
C GLU A 159 31.44 -16.56 -0.25
N SER A 160 30.39 -17.24 -0.75
CA SER A 160 30.41 -17.89 -2.06
C SER A 160 30.48 -16.88 -3.21
N ASP A 161 30.90 -17.35 -4.38
CA ASP A 161 30.99 -16.53 -5.60
C ASP A 161 29.65 -15.87 -5.95
N GLU A 162 28.54 -16.62 -5.83
CA GLU A 162 27.18 -16.09 -6.03
C GLU A 162 26.83 -14.98 -5.01
N GLY A 163 27.29 -15.13 -3.76
CA GLY A 163 27.10 -14.13 -2.71
C GLY A 163 27.90 -12.85 -2.97
N LEU A 164 29.13 -12.99 -3.46
CA LEU A 164 29.99 -11.86 -3.86
C LEU A 164 29.40 -11.13 -5.06
N GLU A 165 28.86 -11.85 -6.05
CA GLU A 165 28.20 -11.25 -7.21
C GLU A 165 26.93 -10.49 -6.82
N LYS A 166 26.11 -11.04 -5.92
CA LYS A 166 24.96 -10.33 -5.33
C LYS A 166 25.39 -9.11 -4.50
N ARG A 167 26.56 -9.12 -3.85
CA ARG A 167 27.12 -7.94 -3.17
C ARG A 167 27.52 -6.84 -4.14
N ARG A 168 28.04 -7.18 -5.32
CA ARG A 168 28.31 -6.19 -6.39
C ARG A 168 27.04 -5.48 -6.83
N GLN A 169 25.88 -6.13 -6.72
CA GLN A 169 24.57 -5.56 -7.04
C GLN A 169 23.95 -4.71 -5.92
N ARG A 170 24.68 -4.39 -4.84
CA ARG A 170 24.18 -3.53 -3.74
C ARG A 170 23.70 -2.15 -4.20
N TRP A 171 24.23 -1.65 -5.32
CA TRP A 171 23.78 -0.41 -5.98
C TRP A 171 22.27 -0.40 -6.25
N LYS A 172 21.61 -1.56 -6.39
CA LYS A 172 20.15 -1.66 -6.55
C LYS A 172 19.38 -1.00 -5.40
N VAL A 173 19.94 -0.99 -4.18
CA VAL A 173 19.34 -0.33 -3.02
C VAL A 173 19.34 1.18 -3.21
N GLU A 174 20.42 1.75 -3.73
CA GLU A 174 20.52 3.19 -4.03
C GLU A 174 19.51 3.58 -5.10
N ALA A 175 19.29 2.72 -6.12
CA ALA A 175 18.26 2.95 -7.12
C ALA A 175 16.84 3.02 -6.52
N VAL A 176 16.54 2.18 -5.51
CA VAL A 176 15.25 2.24 -4.79
C VAL A 176 15.12 3.56 -4.03
N PHE A 177 16.16 3.99 -3.33
CA PHE A 177 16.15 5.29 -2.65
C PHE A 177 16.04 6.47 -3.62
N GLY A 178 16.73 6.40 -4.76
CA GLY A 178 16.62 7.36 -5.85
C GLY A 178 15.18 7.45 -6.36
N ASN A 179 14.54 6.32 -6.62
CA ASN A 179 13.14 6.25 -7.03
C ASN A 179 12.19 6.89 -5.98
N ILE A 180 12.35 6.56 -4.70
CA ILE A 180 11.56 7.13 -3.60
C ILE A 180 11.69 8.65 -3.55
N LYS A 181 12.91 9.17 -3.70
CA LYS A 181 13.16 10.62 -3.61
C LYS A 181 12.74 11.37 -4.87
N GLN A 182 13.14 10.87 -6.04
CA GLN A 182 13.02 11.59 -7.32
C GLN A 182 11.66 11.35 -7.97
N ASN A 183 11.27 10.09 -8.18
CA ASN A 183 10.03 9.76 -8.90
C ASN A 183 8.81 9.79 -7.98
N LYS A 184 8.95 9.29 -6.74
CA LYS A 184 7.86 9.30 -5.75
C LYS A 184 7.74 10.62 -4.98
N GLY A 185 8.68 11.55 -5.16
CA GLY A 185 8.66 12.87 -4.53
C GLY A 185 8.71 12.86 -2.99
N PHE A 186 9.09 11.75 -2.35
CA PHE A 186 9.18 11.67 -0.90
C PHE A 186 10.49 12.31 -0.41
N ARG A 187 10.44 13.62 -0.19
CA ARG A 187 11.60 14.44 0.24
C ARG A 187 11.63 14.71 1.74
N ARG A 188 10.48 14.67 2.39
CA ARG A 188 10.30 15.01 3.81
C ARG A 188 9.33 14.06 4.47
N PHE A 189 9.56 13.77 5.74
CA PHE A 189 8.62 13.07 6.60
C PHE A 189 7.44 13.97 6.96
N MET A 190 6.24 13.39 7.05
CA MET A 190 5.06 14.12 7.52
C MET A 190 4.93 14.04 9.04
N LEU A 191 5.58 13.04 9.66
CA LEU A 191 5.58 12.84 11.11
C LEU A 191 6.93 13.17 11.73
N ARG A 192 6.92 13.44 13.04
CA ARG A 192 8.12 13.71 13.86
C ARG A 192 8.29 12.63 14.92
N GLY A 193 9.55 12.29 15.22
CA GLY A 193 9.91 11.25 16.18
C GLY A 193 10.19 9.89 15.52
N LEU A 194 11.21 9.20 16.03
CA LEU A 194 11.80 8.01 15.39
C LEU A 194 10.78 6.91 15.09
N GLU A 195 9.89 6.63 16.03
CA GLU A 195 8.89 5.57 15.89
C GLU A 195 7.86 5.88 14.80
N LYS A 196 7.42 7.13 14.73
CA LYS A 196 6.46 7.60 13.72
C LYS A 196 7.09 7.66 12.34
N VAL A 197 8.34 8.13 12.26
CA VAL A 197 9.13 8.13 11.01
C VAL A 197 9.37 6.70 10.51
N THR A 198 9.66 5.76 11.40
CA THR A 198 9.77 4.33 11.07
C THR A 198 8.47 3.81 10.46
N THR A 199 7.33 4.30 10.96
CA THR A 199 6.01 3.93 10.42
C THR A 199 5.80 4.45 9.00
N GLU A 200 6.21 5.68 8.71
CA GLU A 200 6.14 6.23 7.35
C GLU A 200 7.05 5.50 6.36
N ILE A 201 8.29 5.17 6.77
CA ILE A 201 9.19 4.37 5.93
C ILE A 201 8.61 3.00 5.64
N GLY A 202 8.02 2.34 6.65
CA GLY A 202 7.38 1.04 6.44
C GLY A 202 6.19 1.12 5.46
N LEU A 203 5.37 2.17 5.53
CA LEU A 203 4.29 2.41 4.55
C LEU A 203 4.83 2.60 3.13
N ILE A 204 5.91 3.37 2.96
CA ILE A 204 6.55 3.55 1.65
C ILE A 204 7.07 2.22 1.12
N ALA A 205 7.68 1.41 1.99
CA ALA A 205 8.21 0.10 1.61
C ALA A 205 7.09 -0.86 1.20
N ILE A 206 5.97 -0.91 1.94
CA ILE A 206 4.76 -1.66 1.56
C ILE A 206 4.28 -1.21 0.19
N ALA A 207 4.08 0.10 -0.01
CA ALA A 207 3.60 0.64 -1.27
C ALA A 207 4.56 0.34 -2.44
N HIS A 208 5.87 0.41 -2.21
CA HIS A 208 6.88 0.04 -3.22
C HIS A 208 6.81 -1.45 -3.59
N ASN A 209 6.63 -2.33 -2.61
CA ASN A 209 6.48 -3.77 -2.86
C ASN A 209 5.19 -4.08 -3.62
N LEU A 210 4.06 -3.46 -3.24
CA LEU A 210 2.79 -3.60 -3.96
C LEU A 210 2.86 -3.08 -5.40
N GLN A 211 3.60 -1.99 -5.64
CA GLN A 211 3.83 -1.46 -6.98
C GLN A 211 4.54 -2.49 -7.87
N ARG A 212 5.50 -3.25 -7.32
CA ARG A 212 6.18 -4.32 -8.06
C ARG A 212 5.23 -5.47 -8.41
N PHE A 213 4.34 -5.86 -7.49
CA PHE A 213 3.33 -6.89 -7.78
C PHE A 213 2.33 -6.46 -8.85
N SER A 214 1.89 -5.20 -8.84
CA SER A 214 0.96 -4.69 -9.85
C SER A 214 1.56 -4.59 -11.26
N LEU A 215 2.88 -4.41 -11.38
CA LEU A 215 3.56 -4.28 -12.68
C LEU A 215 4.01 -5.64 -13.24
N ASN A 216 4.15 -6.66 -12.39
CA ASN A 216 4.52 -8.03 -12.77
C ASN A 216 3.47 -9.04 -12.24
N PRO A 217 2.28 -9.15 -12.87
CA PRO A 217 1.24 -10.09 -12.47
C PRO A 217 1.57 -11.58 -12.76
N ALA A 218 2.80 -11.89 -13.17
CA ALA A 218 3.24 -13.24 -13.51
C ALA A 218 4.41 -13.69 -12.60
N ILE A 219 4.09 -13.95 -11.32
CA ILE A 219 4.74 -14.96 -10.45
C ILE A 219 3.68 -15.51 -9.50
#